data_AF-A0A497M968-F1
#
_entry.id   AF-A0A497M968-F1
#
_cell.length_a   1.000
_cell.length_b   1.000
_cell.length_c   1.000
_cell.angle_alpha   90.00
_cell.angle_beta   90.00
_cell.angle_gamma   90.00
#
_symmetry.space_group_name_H-M   'P 1'
#
loop_
_entity.id
_entity.type
_entity.pdbx_description
1 polymer ?
#
loop_
_entity_poly.entity_id
_entity_poly.type
_entity_poly.pdbx_seq_one_letter_code
_entity_poly.pdbx_strand_id
1 'polypeptide(L)'
;MHQKPEFSEKREIIKFIEENDVKILNLCHIPENGRLKTLSFSATNKERVQEILEFGERVDGSNLFSYIEPDKSDVYITPRINRAFLNPFSATPTLNILCDYLDANGKPLEVAPTNVFARAEERL
;
A
#
# COMPACT_ATOMS: atom_id res chain seq x y z
N MET A 1 -8.22 25.33 -1.21
CA MET A 1 -7.24 24.35 -1.71
C MET A 1 -6.84 23.47 -0.54
N HIS A 2 -7.29 22.21 -0.49
CA HIS A 2 -6.77 21.26 0.49
C HIS A 2 -5.38 20.83 -0.01
N GLN A 3 -4.34 21.25 0.70
CA GLN A 3 -2.97 20.85 0.43
C GLN A 3 -2.88 19.33 0.59
N LYS A 4 -2.40 18.62 -0.44
CA LYS A 4 -2.16 17.18 -0.34
C LYS A 4 -1.05 16.97 0.69
N PRO A 5 -1.25 16.20 1.77
CA PRO A 5 -0.17 15.90 2.68
C PRO A 5 0.90 15.11 1.91
N GLU A 6 2.13 15.62 1.93
CA GLU A 6 3.29 14.97 1.33
C GLU A 6 4.16 14.44 2.47
N PHE A 7 4.19 13.12 2.60
CA PHE A 7 4.95 12.44 3.65
C PHE A 7 6.29 11.97 3.11
N SER A 8 7.35 12.32 3.82
CA SER A 8 8.73 11.89 3.53
C SER A 8 9.19 10.80 4.49
N GLU A 9 8.60 10.72 5.69
CA GLU A 9 8.98 9.73 6.72
C GLU A 9 7.76 9.03 7.33
N LYS A 10 7.91 7.74 7.68
CA LYS A 10 6.82 6.92 8.26
C LYS A 10 6.23 7.51 9.54
N ARG A 11 7.05 8.17 10.36
CA ARG A 11 6.59 8.82 11.61
C ARG A 11 5.60 9.97 11.34
N GLU A 12 5.68 10.60 10.18
CA GLU A 12 4.77 11.69 9.81
C GLU A 12 3.36 11.15 9.55
N ILE A 13 3.24 9.94 9.00
CA ILE A 13 1.96 9.24 8.84
C ILE A 13 1.34 8.94 10.21
N ILE A 14 2.13 8.41 11.14
CA ILE A 14 1.64 8.06 12.49
C ILE A 14 1.15 9.32 13.22
N LYS A 15 1.94 10.39 13.18
CA LYS A 15 1.54 11.68 13.75
C LYS A 15 0.28 12.23 13.08
N PHE A 16 0.18 12.14 11.75
CA PHE A 16 -0.99 12.58 11.01
C PHE A 16 -2.25 11.80 11.38
N ILE A 17 -2.15 10.48 11.57
CA ILE A 17 -3.26 9.63 12.02
C ILE A 17 -3.78 10.10 13.38
N GLU A 18 -2.89 10.38 14.32
CA GLU A 18 -3.24 10.87 15.66
C GLU A 18 -3.89 12.27 15.60
N GLU A 19 -3.30 13.21 14.86
CA GLU A 19 -3.76 14.60 14.78
C GLU A 19 -5.11 14.76 14.05
N ASN A 20 -5.40 13.88 13.08
CA ASN A 20 -6.62 13.94 12.27
C ASN A 20 -7.68 12.91 12.69
N ASP A 21 -7.46 12.25 13.84
CA ASP A 21 -8.35 11.23 14.39
C ASP A 21 -8.73 10.14 13.37
N VAL A 22 -7.76 9.73 12.55
CA VAL A 22 -7.96 8.70 11.52
C VAL A 22 -8.26 7.38 12.21
N LYS A 23 -9.37 6.74 11.84
CA LYS A 23 -9.82 5.47 12.43
C LYS A 23 -9.49 4.28 11.55
N ILE A 24 -9.37 4.48 10.24
CA ILE A 24 -9.16 3.41 9.26
C ILE A 24 -7.92 3.72 8.44
N LEU A 25 -7.01 2.76 8.35
CA LEU A 25 -5.88 2.78 7.43
C LEU A 25 -6.17 1.79 6.28
N ASN A 26 -6.16 2.30 5.06
CA ASN A 26 -6.37 1.53 3.84
C ASN A 26 -5.06 1.36 3.08
N LEU A 27 -4.67 0.12 2.81
CA LEU A 27 -3.63 -0.22 1.85
C LEU A 27 -4.28 -0.49 0.50
N CYS A 28 -4.04 0.42 -0.45
CA CYS A 28 -4.65 0.41 -1.77
C CYS A 28 -3.66 -0.13 -2.80
N HIS A 29 -4.04 -1.17 -3.53
CA HIS A 29 -3.15 -1.86 -4.46
C HIS A 29 -3.88 -2.26 -5.75
N ILE A 30 -3.13 -2.36 -6.86
CA ILE A 30 -3.68 -2.65 -8.20
C ILE A 30 -3.04 -3.94 -8.73
N PRO A 31 -3.73 -5.09 -8.66
CA PRO A 31 -3.25 -6.36 -9.20
C PRO A 31 -3.40 -6.41 -10.73
N GLU A 32 -3.16 -7.57 -11.33
CA GLU A 32 -3.17 -7.79 -12.79
C GLU A 32 -4.44 -7.30 -13.48
N ASN A 33 -5.60 -7.45 -12.84
CA ASN A 33 -6.88 -7.07 -13.44
C ASN A 33 -7.14 -5.55 -13.51
N GLY A 34 -6.20 -4.72 -13.04
CA GLY A 34 -6.28 -3.26 -13.11
C GLY A 34 -7.29 -2.61 -12.17
N ARG A 35 -7.98 -3.37 -11.30
CA ARG A 35 -8.96 -2.83 -10.36
C ARG A 35 -8.32 -2.49 -9.03
N LEU A 36 -8.54 -1.27 -8.53
CA LEU A 36 -8.10 -0.88 -7.21
C LEU A 36 -8.75 -1.79 -6.15
N LYS A 37 -7.93 -2.47 -5.39
CA LYS A 37 -8.30 -3.27 -4.21
C LYS A 37 -7.77 -2.59 -2.96
N THR A 38 -8.42 -2.88 -1.83
CA THR A 38 -8.09 -2.27 -0.55
C THR A 38 -8.07 -3.32 0.55
N LEU A 39 -7.04 -3.29 1.39
CA LEU A 39 -7.03 -3.90 2.72
C LEU A 39 -7.21 -2.82 3.78
N SER A 40 -8.16 -3.02 4.69
CA SER A 40 -8.52 -2.03 5.71
C SER A 40 -8.11 -2.50 7.10
N PHE A 41 -7.44 -1.63 7.84
CA PHE A 41 -6.96 -1.88 9.19
C PHE A 41 -7.48 -0.82 10.14
N SER A 42 -7.63 -1.17 11.42
CA SER A 42 -7.86 -0.15 12.45
C SER A 42 -6.60 0.70 12.60
N ALA A 43 -6.75 2.02 12.48
CA ALA A 43 -5.68 2.97 12.72
C ALA A 43 -5.52 3.32 14.22
N THR A 44 -6.39 2.79 15.10
CA THR A 44 -6.31 3.04 16.55
C THR A 44 -5.22 2.24 17.25
N ASN A 45 -4.70 1.18 16.62
CA ASN A 45 -3.59 0.38 17.14
C ASN A 45 -2.28 0.89 16.52
N LYS A 46 -1.53 1.69 17.29
CA LYS A 46 -0.33 2.38 16.82
C LYS A 46 0.78 1.40 16.45
N GLU A 47 0.95 0.33 17.24
CA GLU A 47 1.94 -0.71 17.01
C GLU A 47 1.68 -1.41 15.68
N ARG A 48 0.42 -1.78 15.40
CA ARG A 48 0.03 -2.40 14.14
C ARG A 48 0.21 -1.46 12.95
N VAL A 49 -0.13 -0.18 13.09
CA VAL A 49 0.14 0.82 12.04
C VAL A 49 1.64 0.91 11.75
N GLN A 50 2.47 0.94 12.79
CA GLN A 50 3.92 0.98 12.64
C GLN A 50 4.45 -0.28 11.93
N GLU A 51 3.98 -1.47 12.31
CA GLU A 51 4.33 -2.73 11.64
C GLU A 51 3.96 -2.71 10.15
N ILE A 52 2.75 -2.25 9.81
CA ILE A 52 2.29 -2.13 8.43
C ILE A 52 3.18 -1.17 7.63
N LEU A 53 3.50 -0.01 8.19
CA LEU A 53 4.37 0.97 7.53
C LEU A 53 5.81 0.45 7.40
N GLU A 54 6.26 -0.40 8.32
CA GLU A 54 7.61 -0.93 8.32
C GLU A 54 7.79 -2.10 7.35
N PHE A 55 6.91 -3.10 7.45
CA PHE A 55 7.05 -4.39 6.81
C PHE A 55 6.02 -4.65 5.70
N GLY A 56 5.01 -3.78 5.58
CA GLY A 56 3.89 -4.00 4.67
C GLY A 56 2.93 -5.07 5.18
N GLU A 57 2.20 -5.68 4.25
CA GLU A 57 1.27 -6.77 4.54
C GLU A 57 1.42 -7.90 3.52
N ARG A 58 1.34 -9.16 3.98
CA ARG A 58 1.31 -10.32 3.08
C ARG A 58 -0.09 -10.50 2.47
N VAL A 59 -0.13 -10.77 1.17
CA VAL A 59 -1.34 -11.09 0.41
C VAL A 59 -1.15 -12.37 -0.39
N ASP A 60 -2.25 -13.06 -0.67
CA ASP A 60 -2.23 -14.24 -1.52
C ASP A 60 -2.16 -13.82 -3.01
N GLY A 61 -0.99 -14.04 -3.62
CA GLY A 61 -0.72 -13.72 -5.01
C GLY A 61 -1.50 -14.56 -6.00
N SER A 62 -1.90 -15.79 -5.63
CA SER A 62 -2.60 -16.71 -6.54
C SER A 62 -3.97 -16.20 -6.98
N ASN A 63 -4.62 -15.42 -6.13
CA ASN A 63 -5.90 -14.76 -6.39
C ASN A 63 -5.75 -13.39 -7.07
N LEU A 64 -4.53 -12.88 -7.20
CA LEU A 64 -4.24 -11.53 -7.68
C LEU A 64 -3.54 -11.54 -9.05
N PHE A 65 -2.79 -12.61 -9.37
CA PHE A 65 -1.99 -12.71 -10.58
C PHE A 65 -2.09 -14.12 -11.18
N SER A 66 -2.35 -14.18 -12.47
CA SER A 66 -2.56 -15.42 -13.23
C SER A 66 -1.26 -16.20 -13.46
N TYR A 67 -0.10 -15.53 -13.37
CA TYR A 67 1.22 -16.09 -13.69
C TYR A 67 2.16 -16.14 -12.48
N ILE A 68 1.64 -16.47 -11.30
CA ILE A 68 2.46 -16.75 -10.13
C ILE A 68 2.62 -18.27 -9.99
N GLU A 69 3.87 -18.73 -9.98
CA GLU A 69 4.17 -20.13 -9.68
C GLU A 69 3.66 -20.46 -8.27
N PRO A 70 3.07 -21.65 -8.02
CA PRO A 70 2.45 -21.97 -6.73
C PRO A 70 3.40 -21.84 -5.53
N ASP A 71 4.70 -22.04 -5.74
CA ASP A 71 5.76 -21.88 -4.74
C ASP A 71 6.17 -20.42 -4.49
N LYS A 72 5.65 -19.47 -5.28
CA LYS A 72 5.83 -18.02 -5.18
C LYS A 72 4.53 -17.27 -4.85
N SER A 73 3.53 -17.96 -4.30
CA SER A 73 2.21 -17.40 -3.99
C SER A 73 2.24 -16.31 -2.91
N ASP A 74 3.22 -16.35 -2.01
CA ASP A 74 3.38 -15.33 -0.97
C ASP A 74 3.93 -14.04 -1.57
N VAL A 75 3.05 -13.05 -1.64
CA VAL A 75 3.32 -11.72 -2.17
C VAL A 75 3.12 -10.70 -1.05
N TYR A 76 3.88 -9.62 -1.06
CA TYR A 76 3.78 -8.56 -0.07
C TYR A 76 3.34 -7.26 -0.73
N ILE A 77 2.47 -6.50 -0.07
CA ILE A 77 2.19 -5.12 -0.44
C ILE A 77 2.93 -4.18 0.51
N THR A 78 3.68 -3.24 -0.06
CA THR A 78 4.47 -2.26 0.71
C THR A 78 3.91 -0.85 0.54
N PRO A 79 3.60 -0.11 1.62
CA PRO A 79 3.02 1.23 1.52
C PRO A 79 4.00 2.28 0.97
N ARG A 80 3.56 3.07 -0.01
CA ARG A 80 4.28 4.25 -0.48
C ARG A 80 3.80 5.49 0.28
N ILE A 81 4.51 5.86 1.33
CA ILE A 81 4.10 6.95 2.24
C ILE A 81 3.86 8.28 1.51
N ASN A 82 4.65 8.61 0.49
CA ASN A 82 4.48 9.83 -0.33
C ASN A 82 3.26 9.78 -1.27
N ARG A 83 2.55 8.66 -1.32
CA ARG A 83 1.30 8.47 -2.07
C ARG A 83 0.08 8.32 -1.14
N ALA A 84 0.22 8.64 0.14
CA ALA A 84 -0.92 8.64 1.06
C ALA A 84 -1.86 9.84 0.80
N PHE A 85 -3.15 9.66 1.06
CA PHE A 85 -4.18 10.68 0.95
C PHE A 85 -5.40 10.35 1.81
N LEU A 86 -6.06 11.36 2.38
CA LEU A 86 -7.34 11.17 3.05
C LEU A 86 -8.41 10.74 2.05
N ASN A 87 -9.23 9.77 2.43
CA ASN A 87 -10.38 9.36 1.64
C ASN A 87 -11.48 10.43 1.76
N PRO A 88 -11.82 11.16 0.68
CA PRO A 88 -12.77 12.27 0.75
C PRO A 88 -14.23 11.81 0.79
N PHE A 89 -14.49 10.51 0.61
CA PHE A 89 -15.83 9.94 0.51
C PHE A 89 -16.21 9.07 1.70
N SER A 90 -15.25 8.76 2.59
CA SER A 90 -15.51 7.93 3.76
C SER A 90 -16.16 8.77 4.86
N ALA A 91 -17.29 8.29 5.40
CA ALA A 91 -17.93 8.92 6.56
C ALA A 91 -17.05 8.85 7.82
N THR A 92 -16.25 7.78 7.93
CA THR A 92 -15.27 7.60 8.99
C THR A 92 -13.92 8.12 8.53
N PRO A 93 -13.19 8.96 9.30
CA PRO A 93 -11.85 9.42 8.94
C PRO A 93 -10.93 8.27 8.53
N THR A 94 -10.52 8.26 7.27
CA THR A 94 -9.81 7.14 6.64
C THR A 94 -8.63 7.65 5.85
N LEU A 95 -7.44 7.09 6.10
CA LEU A 95 -6.24 7.35 5.33
C LEU A 95 -6.02 6.22 4.33
N ASN A 96 -5.94 6.56 3.04
CA ASN A 96 -5.57 5.62 1.98
C ASN A 96 -4.08 5.77 1.66
N ILE A 97 -3.37 4.67 1.48
CA ILE A 97 -1.97 4.65 1.02
C ILE A 97 -1.86 3.71 -0.17
N LEU A 98 -1.30 4.19 -1.29
CA LEU A 98 -1.01 3.32 -2.43
C LEU A 98 0.18 2.41 -2.12
N CYS A 99 0.11 1.17 -2.56
CA CYS A 99 1.13 0.15 -2.32
C CYS A 99 1.76 -0.37 -3.60
N ASP A 100 3.03 -0.73 -3.51
CA ASP A 100 3.73 -1.54 -4.50
C ASP A 100 3.73 -3.01 -4.07
N TYR A 101 4.06 -3.90 -4.99
CA TYR A 101 4.16 -5.35 -4.74
C TYR A 101 5.60 -5.83 -4.68
N LEU A 102 5.90 -6.66 -3.69
CA LEU A 102 7.18 -7.35 -3.53
C LEU A 102 6.99 -8.87 -3.55
N ASP A 103 8.01 -9.59 -4.02
CA ASP A 103 8.12 -11.03 -3.88
C ASP A 103 8.57 -11.44 -2.45
N ALA A 104 8.65 -12.75 -2.20
CA ALA A 104 9.09 -13.29 -0.90
C ALA A 104 10.55 -12.93 -0.53
N ASN A 105 11.36 -12.46 -1.48
CA ASN A 105 12.73 -11.99 -1.25
C ASN A 105 12.80 -10.46 -1.04
N GLY A 106 11.66 -9.77 -1.01
CA GLY A 106 11.58 -8.31 -0.91
C GLY A 106 11.93 -7.57 -2.20
N LYS A 107 11.99 -8.25 -3.34
CA LYS A 107 12.24 -7.62 -4.65
C LYS A 107 10.93 -7.18 -5.30
N PRO A 108 10.92 -6.15 -6.15
CA PRO A 108 9.73 -5.75 -6.90
C PRO A 108 9.14 -6.94 -7.66
N LEU A 109 7.86 -7.25 -7.40
CA LEU A 109 7.16 -8.34 -8.08
C LEU A 109 7.08 -8.05 -9.59
N GLU A 110 7.61 -8.95 -10.41
CA GLU A 110 7.78 -8.69 -11.85
C GLU A 110 6.47 -8.55 -12.63
N VAL A 111 5.42 -9.22 -12.20
CA VAL A 111 4.12 -9.21 -12.88
C VAL A 111 3.23 -8.05 -12.44
N ALA A 112 3.62 -7.30 -11.41
CA ALA A 112 2.83 -6.18 -10.92
C ALA A 112 2.87 -5.00 -11.92
N PRO A 113 1.70 -4.43 -12.32
CA PRO A 113 1.65 -3.38 -13.33
C PRO A 113 2.60 -2.21 -13.07
N THR A 114 2.63 -1.69 -11.82
CA THR A 114 3.50 -0.58 -11.44
C THR A 114 4.99 -0.89 -11.63
N ASN A 115 5.41 -2.13 -11.34
CA ASN A 115 6.80 -2.56 -11.47
C ASN A 115 7.19 -2.82 -12.93
N VAL A 116 6.24 -3.26 -13.76
CA VAL A 116 6.43 -3.33 -15.22
C VAL A 116 6.69 -1.93 -15.78
N PHE A 117 5.89 -0.94 -15.39
CA PHE A 117 6.09 0.45 -15.82
C PHE A 117 7.43 1.02 -15.36
N ALA A 118 7.81 0.84 -14.10
CA ALA A 118 9.08 1.32 -13.57
C ALA A 118 10.29 0.75 -14.34
N ARG A 119 10.30 -0.56 -14.61
CA ARG A 119 11.38 -1.18 -15.41
C ARG A 119 11.39 -0.73 -16.87
N ALA A 120 10.23 -0.38 -17.43
CA ALA A 120 10.16 0.15 -18.78
C ALA A 120 10.72 1.58 -18.84
N GLU A 121 10.44 2.39 -17.82
CA GLU A 121 10.97 3.75 -17.67
C GLU A 121 12.50 3.76 -17.52
N GLU A 122 13.09 2.81 -16.78
CA GLU A 122 14.55 2.65 -16.66
C GLU A 122 15.28 2.39 -17.99
N ARG A 123 14.55 2.04 -19.06
CA ARG A 123 15.11 1.74 -20.39
C ARG A 123 14.92 2.88 -21.40
N LEU A 124 14.31 3.99 -20.99
CA LEU A 124 14.16 5.21 -21.78
C LEU A 124 15.36 6.14 -21.58
#